data_AF-A0A367IQP2-F1
#
_entry.id   AF-A0A367IQP2-F1
#
_cell.length_a   1.000
_cell.length_b   1.000
_cell.length_c   1.000
_cell.angle_alpha   90.00
_cell.angle_beta   90.00
_cell.angle_gamma   90.00
#
_symmetry.space_group_name_H-M   'P 1'
#
loop_
_entity.id
_entity.type
_entity.pdbx_description
1 polymer ?
#
loop_
_entity_poly.entity_id
_entity_poly.type
_entity_poly.pdbx_seq_one_letter_code
_entity_poly.pdbx_strand_id
1 'polypeptide(L)' 'LWDVCEDQDAVDLIKDIQDPQVASQKLLDHALANFSTDNLSVMVIRLDDTKE' A
#
# COMPACT_ATOMS: atom_id res chain seq x y z
N LEU A 1 -0.58 9.44 0.16
CA LEU A 1 -1.04 8.31 1.02
C LEU A 1 -0.74 8.65 2.46
N TRP A 2 0.47 9.12 2.79
CA TRP A 2 0.83 9.53 4.14
C TRP A 2 0.07 10.77 4.64
N ASP A 3 -0.50 11.57 3.72
CA ASP A 3 -1.41 12.67 4.11
C ASP A 3 -2.76 12.19 4.67
N VAL A 4 -3.11 10.90 4.50
CA VAL A 4 -4.43 10.35 4.83
C VAL A 4 -4.38 9.03 5.60
N CYS A 5 -3.19 8.55 5.98
CA CYS A 5 -2.96 7.23 6.57
C CYS A 5 -1.62 7.23 7.32
N GLU A 6 -1.56 6.64 8.53
CA GLU A 6 -0.29 6.45 9.25
C GLU A 6 0.49 5.22 8.72
N ASP A 7 1.77 5.10 9.10
CA ASP A 7 2.65 4.00 8.68
C ASP A 7 2.04 2.62 9.02
N GLN A 8 1.51 2.46 10.24
CA GLN A 8 0.95 1.20 10.71
C GLN A 8 -0.38 0.87 10.01
N ASP A 9 -1.21 1.87 9.74
CA ASP A 9 -2.45 1.71 8.99
C ASP A 9 -2.17 1.18 7.58
N ALA A 10 -1.13 1.71 6.91
CA ALA A 10 -0.72 1.25 5.58
C ALA A 10 -0.29 -0.22 5.62
N VAL A 11 0.44 -0.66 6.65
CA VAL A 11 0.81 -2.07 6.84
C VAL A 11 -0.43 -2.93 7.05
N ASP A 12 -1.32 -2.53 7.96
CA ASP A 12 -2.52 -3.29 8.28
C ASP A 12 -3.49 -3.43 7.11
N LEU A 13 -3.51 -2.46 6.19
CA LEU A 13 -4.30 -2.51 4.96
C LEU A 13 -3.86 -3.61 3.98
N ILE A 14 -2.56 -3.95 3.95
CA ILE A 14 -1.99 -4.83 2.91
C ILE A 14 -1.28 -6.07 3.41
N LYS A 15 -1.05 -6.24 4.72
CA LYS A 15 -0.27 -7.37 5.28
C LYS A 15 -0.78 -8.76 4.89
N ASP A 16 -2.09 -8.90 4.67
CA ASP A 16 -2.72 -10.18 4.32
C ASP A 16 -2.79 -10.40 2.79
N ILE A 17 -2.28 -9.46 1.99
CA ILE A 17 -2.34 -9.49 0.52
C ILE A 17 -1.01 -10.00 -0.03
N GLN A 18 -1.03 -11.20 -0.61
CA GLN A 18 0.16 -11.83 -1.17
C GLN A 18 0.62 -11.19 -2.48
N ASP A 19 -0.31 -10.77 -3.33
CA ASP A 19 0.01 -10.14 -4.61
C ASP A 19 0.39 -8.66 -4.40
N PRO A 20 1.66 -8.27 -4.63
CA PRO A 20 2.10 -6.88 -4.43
C PRO A 20 1.36 -5.89 -5.35
N GLN A 21 0.87 -6.33 -6.51
CA GLN A 21 0.10 -5.47 -7.41
C GLN A 21 -1.29 -5.17 -6.85
N VAL A 22 -1.92 -6.14 -6.18
CA VAL A 22 -3.20 -5.93 -5.50
C VAL A 22 -3.01 -5.07 -4.24
N ALA A 23 -1.91 -5.27 -3.52
CA ALA A 23 -1.55 -4.46 -2.37
C ALA A 23 -1.35 -2.98 -2.74
N SER A 24 -0.60 -2.70 -3.82
CA SER A 24 -0.38 -1.33 -4.28
C SER A 24 -1.67 -0.65 -4.72
N GLN A 25 -2.55 -1.37 -5.43
CA GLN A 25 -3.87 -0.85 -5.81
C GLN A 25 -4.72 -0.51 -4.58
N LYS A 26 -4.74 -1.38 -3.57
CA LYS A 26 -5.52 -1.14 -2.34
C LYS A 26 -5.08 0.10 -1.57
N LEU A 27 -3.77 0.35 -1.51
CA LEU A 27 -3.21 1.58 -0.92
C LEU A 27 -3.59 2.83 -1.73
N LEU A 28 -3.59 2.72 -3.07
CA LEU A 28 -4.00 3.81 -3.96
C LEU A 28 -5.50 4.11 -3.82
N ASP A 29 -6.35 3.09 -3.78
CA ASP A 29 -7.79 3.21 -3.58
C ASP A 29 -8.11 3.84 -2.22
N HIS A 30 -7.41 3.43 -1.16
CA HIS A 30 -7.56 4.03 0.17
C HIS A 30 -7.22 5.53 0.15
N ALA A 31 -6.13 5.92 -0.53
CA ALA A 31 -5.76 7.33 -0.62
C ALA A 31 -6.78 8.17 -1.40
N LEU A 32 -7.31 7.63 -2.50
CA LEU A 32 -8.34 8.30 -3.31
C LEU A 32 -9.67 8.41 -2.56
N ALA A 33 -10.08 7.39 -1.82
CA ALA A 33 -11.31 7.38 -1.03
C ALA A 33 -11.28 8.39 0.13
N ASN A 34 -10.09 8.68 0.67
CA ASN A 34 -9.90 9.68 1.72
C ASN A 34 -9.54 11.07 1.19
N PHE A 35 -9.90 11.36 -0.07
CA PHE A 35 -9.78 12.68 -0.70
C PHE A 35 -8.35 13.23 -0.78
N SER A 36 -7.35 12.35 -0.99
CA SER A 36 -6.00 12.80 -1.34
C SER A 36 -6.05 13.70 -2.58
N THR A 37 -5.60 14.95 -2.45
CA THR A 37 -5.59 15.93 -3.55
C THR A 37 -4.29 15.93 -4.35
N ASP A 38 -3.34 15.06 -4.00
CA ASP A 38 -2.02 14.96 -4.64
C ASP A 38 -1.98 13.90 -5.77
N ASN A 39 -0.98 14.00 -6.64
CA ASN A 39 -0.66 12.99 -7.64
C ASN A 39 0.05 11.80 -6.97
N LEU A 40 -0.71 10.73 -6.72
CA LEU A 40 -0.24 9.55 -6.02
C LEU A 40 0.33 8.49 -6.97
N SER A 41 1.48 7.91 -6.61
CA SER A 41 1.98 6.65 -7.18
C SER A 41 2.40 5.72 -6.05
N VAL A 42 2.05 4.44 -6.13
CA VAL A 42 2.35 3.44 -5.10
C VAL A 42 3.03 2.24 -5.73
N MET A 43 4.11 1.76 -5.11
CA MET A 43 4.82 0.53 -5.47
C MET A 43 4.99 -0.32 -4.20
N VAL A 44 4.66 -1.60 -4.30
CA VAL A 44 4.84 -2.58 -3.21
C VAL A 44 5.83 -3.63 -3.70
N ILE A 45 6.84 -3.92 -2.89
CA ILE A 45 7.85 -4.95 -3.17
C ILE A 45 7.71 -6.04 -2.12
N ARG A 46 7.38 -7.26 -2.55
CA ARG A 46 7.41 -8.44 -1.67
C ARG A 46 8.83 -9.00 -1.67
N LEU A 47 9.45 -9.03 -0.50
CA LEU A 47 10.75 -9.67 -0.31
C LEU A 47 10.50 -11.14 -0.01
N ASP A 48 10.80 -12.01 -0.97
CA ASP A 48 10.75 -13.45 -0.76
C ASP A 48 12.01 -13.87 0.01
N ASP A 49 11.83 -14.55 1.14
CA ASP A 49 12.92 -15.01 2.01
C ASP A 49 13.53 -16.31 1.43
N THR A 50 14.05 -16.22 0.21
CA THR A 50 14.89 -17.29 -0.36
C THR A 50 16.23 -17.26 0.36
N LYS A 51 16.34 -18.07 1.41
CA LYS A 51 17.63 -18.49 1.94
C LYS A 51 18.26 -19.43 0.91
N GLU A 52 19.34 -18.98 0.27
CA GLU A 52 20.31 -19.90 -0.37
C GLU A 52 21.05 -20.72 0.69
#